data_AF-A0A0V7ZJE2-F1
#
_entry.id   AF-A0A0V7ZJE2-F1
#
_cell.length_a   1.000
_cell.length_b   1.000
_cell.length_c   1.000
_cell.angle_alpha   90.00
_cell.angle_beta   90.00
_cell.angle_gamma   90.00
#
_symmetry.space_group_name_H-M   'P 1'
#
loop_
_entity.id
_entity.type
_entity.pdbx_description
1 polymer ?
#
loop_
_entity_poly.entity_id
_entity_poly.type
_entity_poly.pdbx_seq_one_letter_code
_entity_poly.pdbx_strand_id
1 'polypeptide(L)'
;MKNSSLVGWSLVIASSLFILLITGLIFYVGVNEQTIRTVLRFTSVTSVVPFLLVFVSKPCSYIQRLQEYSLWIENYRRYLWLILSISHLVHLFGIFVFVQLRVKQVPGYIWFTGGIAYLIIMIFAVMELVNSSIFDEVSKGVSDSFSKLIYVSGIWYIWLYFLFAYVGAASGYSPLTKGRQLFYTIPAAIIFIATALLHVLVRIRYKKLDSLSSE
;
A
#
# COMPACT_ATOMS: atom_id res chain seq x y z
N MET A 1 -5.61 -11.00 24.60
CA MET A 1 -4.89 -9.88 23.93
C MET A 1 -3.38 -10.08 23.75
N LYS A 2 -2.68 -10.92 24.55
CA LYS A 2 -1.23 -11.18 24.37
C LYS A 2 -0.88 -11.95 23.08
N ASN A 3 -1.77 -12.86 22.65
CA ASN A 3 -1.55 -13.70 21.45
C ASN A 3 -1.64 -12.92 20.12
N SER A 4 -2.50 -11.89 20.02
CA SER A 4 -2.60 -11.08 18.79
C SER A 4 -1.34 -10.23 18.55
N SER A 5 -0.67 -9.82 19.64
CA SER A 5 0.62 -9.11 19.55
C SER A 5 1.72 -10.01 18.96
N LEU A 6 1.88 -11.22 19.51
CA LEU A 6 2.86 -12.19 19.03
C LEU A 6 2.61 -12.58 17.58
N VAL A 7 1.36 -12.92 17.22
CA VAL A 7 1.00 -13.30 15.85
C VAL A 7 1.30 -12.16 14.87
N GLY A 8 0.97 -10.92 15.21
CA GLY A 8 1.24 -9.79 14.33
C GLY A 8 2.73 -9.50 14.14
N TRP A 9 3.54 -9.60 15.20
CA TRP A 9 5.00 -9.48 15.06
C TRP A 9 5.61 -10.64 14.29
N SER A 10 5.14 -11.87 14.50
CA SER A 10 5.52 -13.03 13.69
C SER A 10 5.18 -12.81 12.21
N LEU A 11 4.04 -12.19 11.90
CA LEU A 11 3.65 -11.84 10.53
C LEU A 11 4.63 -10.83 9.92
N VAL A 12 5.02 -9.78 10.65
CA VAL A 12 6.02 -8.80 10.18
C VAL A 12 7.35 -9.48 9.91
N ILE A 13 7.86 -10.26 10.86
CA ILE A 13 9.16 -10.96 10.73
C ILE A 13 9.11 -11.94 9.55
N ALA A 14 8.10 -12.80 9.49
CA ALA A 14 7.96 -13.79 8.42
C ALA A 14 7.86 -13.13 7.05
N SER A 15 7.04 -12.08 6.92
CA SER A 15 6.90 -11.33 5.67
C SER A 15 8.20 -10.65 5.26
N SER A 16 8.91 -10.05 6.23
CA SER A 16 10.18 -9.37 5.98
C SER A 16 11.27 -10.35 5.54
N LEU A 17 11.40 -11.48 6.24
CA LEU A 17 12.33 -12.55 5.88
C LEU A 17 11.99 -13.12 4.50
N PHE A 18 10.72 -13.36 4.21
CA PHE A 18 10.28 -13.81 2.89
C PHE A 18 10.65 -12.82 1.79
N ILE A 19 10.36 -11.52 1.97
CA ILE A 19 10.68 -10.48 0.99
C ILE A 19 12.21 -10.40 0.76
N LEU A 20 13.00 -10.39 1.83
CA LEU A 20 14.46 -10.32 1.76
C LEU A 20 15.06 -11.57 1.14
N LEU A 21 14.57 -12.76 1.51
CA LEU A 21 15.04 -14.04 0.96
C LEU A 21 14.77 -14.12 -0.54
N ILE A 22 13.54 -13.86 -0.98
CA ILE A 22 13.20 -13.92 -2.42
C ILE A 22 13.98 -12.87 -3.20
N THR A 23 14.12 -11.65 -2.67
CA THR A 23 14.94 -10.60 -3.31
C THR A 23 16.40 -11.03 -3.40
N GLY A 24 16.96 -11.59 -2.34
CA GLY A 24 18.32 -12.11 -2.29
C GLY A 24 18.54 -13.25 -3.29
N LEU A 25 17.61 -14.19 -3.39
CA LEU A 25 17.66 -15.28 -4.36
C LEU A 25 17.60 -14.77 -5.81
N ILE A 26 16.77 -13.75 -6.10
CA ILE A 26 16.74 -13.13 -7.43
C ILE A 26 18.08 -12.49 -7.78
N PHE A 27 18.71 -11.78 -6.83
CA PHE A 27 20.03 -11.17 -7.05
C PHE A 27 21.18 -12.17 -7.06
N TYR A 28 21.05 -13.31 -6.38
CA TYR A 28 22.03 -14.38 -6.38
C TYR A 28 22.26 -14.96 -7.78
N VAL A 29 21.21 -15.02 -8.61
CA VAL A 29 21.32 -15.42 -10.04
C VAL A 29 22.15 -14.41 -10.86
N GLY A 30 22.29 -13.18 -10.38
CA GLY A 30 23.08 -12.12 -10.99
C GLY A 30 22.38 -10.77 -10.93
N VAL A 31 23.15 -9.69 -10.93
CA VAL A 31 22.62 -8.30 -10.90
C VAL A 31 22.62 -7.74 -12.31
N ASN A 32 21.47 -7.79 -12.98
CA ASN A 32 21.27 -7.30 -14.34
C ASN A 32 19.86 -6.68 -14.52
N GLU A 33 19.57 -6.14 -15.71
CA GLU A 33 18.28 -5.50 -15.99
C GLU A 33 17.08 -6.43 -15.68
N GLN A 34 17.16 -7.71 -16.05
CA GLN A 34 16.06 -8.64 -15.88
C GLN A 34 15.80 -8.97 -14.41
N THR A 35 16.86 -9.24 -13.63
CA THR A 35 16.71 -9.57 -12.20
C THR A 35 16.22 -8.36 -11.40
N ILE A 36 16.72 -7.15 -11.68
CA ILE A 36 16.23 -5.93 -11.02
C ILE A 36 14.77 -5.66 -11.34
N ARG A 37 14.34 -5.79 -12.60
CA ARG A 37 12.91 -5.64 -12.96
C ARG A 37 12.05 -6.69 -12.27
N THR A 38 12.58 -7.89 -12.04
CA THR A 38 11.89 -8.94 -11.30
C THR A 38 11.73 -8.57 -9.82
N VAL A 39 12.80 -8.07 -9.18
CA VAL A 39 12.74 -7.52 -7.81
C VAL A 39 11.73 -6.38 -7.71
N LEU A 40 11.75 -5.42 -8.64
CA LEU A 40 10.82 -4.28 -8.64
C LEU A 40 9.36 -4.73 -8.73
N ARG A 41 9.05 -5.73 -9.57
CA ARG A 41 7.69 -6.28 -9.67
C ARG A 41 7.29 -7.02 -8.41
N PHE A 42 8.14 -7.90 -7.91
CA PHE A 42 7.90 -8.67 -6.70
C PHE A 42 7.59 -7.73 -5.53
N THR A 43 8.46 -6.75 -5.29
CA THR A 43 8.31 -5.77 -4.20
C THR A 43 7.12 -4.83 -4.40
N SER A 44 6.76 -4.49 -5.66
CA SER A 44 5.54 -3.73 -5.92
C SER A 44 4.27 -4.48 -5.53
N VAL A 45 4.24 -5.81 -5.74
CA VAL A 45 3.10 -6.66 -5.37
C VAL A 45 3.04 -6.84 -3.86
N THR A 46 4.17 -7.15 -3.22
CA THR A 46 4.23 -7.32 -1.76
C THR A 46 3.98 -6.03 -0.98
N SER A 47 4.14 -4.86 -1.60
CA SER A 47 3.70 -3.58 -1.04
C SER A 47 2.20 -3.32 -1.26
N VAL A 48 1.66 -3.60 -2.45
CA VAL A 48 0.26 -3.27 -2.75
C VAL A 48 -0.74 -4.08 -1.93
N VAL A 49 -0.46 -5.34 -1.65
CA VAL A 49 -1.36 -6.20 -0.87
C VAL A 49 -1.67 -5.62 0.52
N PRO A 50 -0.68 -5.36 1.40
CA PRO A 50 -0.95 -4.77 2.71
C PRO A 50 -1.56 -3.37 2.61
N PHE A 51 -1.15 -2.57 1.62
CA PHE A 51 -1.76 -1.26 1.38
C PHE A 51 -3.27 -1.36 1.09
N LEU A 52 -3.67 -2.23 0.16
CA LEU A 52 -5.08 -2.37 -0.24
C LEU A 52 -5.93 -2.88 0.92
N LEU A 53 -5.41 -3.80 1.75
CA LEU A 53 -6.08 -4.24 2.97
C LEU A 53 -6.38 -3.05 3.89
N VAL A 54 -5.38 -2.23 4.21
CA VAL A 54 -5.59 -1.03 5.03
C VAL A 54 -6.54 -0.05 4.36
N PHE A 55 -6.37 0.18 3.06
CA PHE A 55 -7.20 1.11 2.29
C PHE A 55 -8.68 0.72 2.33
N VAL A 56 -9.03 -0.55 2.17
CA VAL A 56 -10.43 -1.02 2.16
C VAL A 56 -11.02 -1.27 3.53
N SER A 57 -10.24 -1.18 4.62
CA SER A 57 -10.74 -1.41 5.98
C SER A 57 -12.00 -0.59 6.26
N LYS A 58 -11.93 0.73 6.02
CA LYS A 58 -13.03 1.64 6.33
C LYS A 58 -14.34 1.34 5.57
N PRO A 59 -14.38 1.20 4.24
CA PRO A 59 -15.64 0.86 3.58
C PRO A 59 -16.15 -0.54 3.94
N CYS A 60 -15.26 -1.50 4.26
CA CYS A 60 -15.66 -2.82 4.72
C CYS A 60 -16.38 -2.79 6.08
N SER A 61 -16.04 -1.85 6.97
CA SER A 61 -16.73 -1.72 8.27
C SER A 61 -18.21 -1.35 8.14
N TYR A 62 -18.60 -0.69 7.06
CA TYR A 62 -20.01 -0.32 6.77
C TYR A 62 -20.80 -1.43 6.08
N ILE A 63 -20.16 -2.53 5.69
CA ILE A 63 -20.80 -3.67 5.03
C ILE A 63 -20.90 -4.80 6.03
N GLN A 64 -22.11 -5.11 6.51
CA GLN A 64 -22.35 -6.08 7.59
C GLN A 64 -21.66 -7.43 7.38
N ARG A 65 -21.68 -7.97 6.15
CA ARG A 65 -21.01 -9.24 5.80
C ARG A 65 -19.47 -9.17 5.88
N LEU A 66 -18.89 -7.98 5.79
CA LEU A 66 -17.43 -7.75 5.76
C LEU A 66 -16.89 -7.16 7.08
N GLN A 67 -17.74 -6.98 8.08
CA GLN A 67 -17.37 -6.33 9.34
C GLN A 67 -16.28 -7.09 10.11
N GLU A 68 -16.34 -8.43 10.14
CA GLU A 68 -15.32 -9.26 10.79
C GLU A 68 -13.93 -9.08 10.15
N TYR A 69 -13.88 -8.97 8.82
CA TYR A 69 -12.65 -8.70 8.10
C TYR A 69 -12.13 -7.29 8.37
N SER A 70 -13.02 -6.29 8.45
CA SER A 70 -12.62 -4.93 8.84
C SER A 70 -12.00 -4.89 10.22
N LEU A 71 -12.61 -5.57 11.20
CA LEU A 71 -12.08 -5.66 12.56
C LEU A 71 -10.73 -6.38 12.59
N TRP A 72 -10.56 -7.44 11.80
CA TRP A 72 -9.26 -8.08 11.63
C TRP A 72 -8.23 -7.12 11.05
N ILE A 73 -8.55 -6.40 9.97
CA ILE A 73 -7.63 -5.43 9.36
C ILE A 73 -7.25 -4.34 10.36
N GLU A 74 -8.20 -3.79 11.12
CA GLU A 74 -7.94 -2.78 12.15
C GLU A 74 -7.00 -3.33 13.25
N ASN A 75 -7.25 -4.55 13.73
CA ASN A 75 -6.40 -5.21 14.73
C ASN A 75 -4.97 -5.46 14.24
N TYR A 76 -4.78 -5.66 12.93
CA TYR A 76 -3.47 -5.91 12.33
C TYR A 76 -2.90 -4.71 11.56
N ARG A 77 -3.55 -3.54 11.59
CA ARG A 77 -3.24 -2.36 10.78
C ARG A 77 -1.79 -1.90 10.93
N ARG A 78 -1.29 -1.84 12.17
CA ARG A 78 0.11 -1.48 12.45
C ARG A 78 1.12 -2.40 11.76
N TYR A 79 0.85 -3.71 11.74
CA TYR A 79 1.74 -4.68 11.12
C TYR A 79 1.67 -4.59 9.59
N LEU A 80 0.48 -4.33 9.04
CA LEU A 80 0.31 -4.12 7.60
C LEU A 80 1.11 -2.89 7.12
N TRP A 81 1.09 -1.78 7.86
CA TRP A 81 1.92 -0.61 7.58
C TRP A 81 3.42 -0.93 7.66
N LEU A 82 3.86 -1.69 8.65
CA LEU A 82 5.26 -2.11 8.78
C LEU A 82 5.69 -3.00 7.60
N ILE A 83 4.89 -4.00 7.22
CA ILE A 83 5.16 -4.89 6.09
C ILE A 83 5.22 -4.09 4.77
N LEU A 84 4.26 -3.19 4.56
CA LEU A 84 4.25 -2.27 3.41
C LEU A 84 5.56 -1.48 3.35
N SER A 85 5.96 -0.84 4.45
CA SER A 85 7.15 0.00 4.51
C SER A 85 8.44 -0.79 4.28
N ILE A 86 8.58 -1.98 4.87
CA ILE A 86 9.75 -2.85 4.64
C ILE A 86 9.82 -3.26 3.18
N SER A 87 8.71 -3.72 2.60
CA SER A 87 8.62 -4.06 1.17
C SER A 87 8.99 -2.86 0.28
N HIS A 88 8.54 -1.66 0.65
CA HIS A 88 8.83 -0.44 -0.10
C HIS A 88 10.29 -0.02 0.02
N LEU A 89 10.93 -0.15 1.18
CA LEU A 89 12.37 0.12 1.31
C LEU A 89 13.20 -0.81 0.41
N VAL A 90 12.82 -2.09 0.32
CA VAL A 90 13.45 -3.03 -0.62
C VAL A 90 13.15 -2.64 -2.08
N HIS A 91 11.94 -2.16 -2.38
CA HIS A 91 11.60 -1.61 -3.70
C HIS A 91 12.49 -0.41 -4.05
N LEU A 92 12.68 0.52 -3.12
CA LEU A 92 13.51 1.71 -3.27
C LEU A 92 14.98 1.32 -3.53
N PHE A 93 15.49 0.34 -2.78
CA PHE A 93 16.81 -0.22 -3.05
C PHE A 93 16.90 -0.77 -4.47
N GLY A 94 15.89 -1.50 -4.94
CA GLY A 94 15.80 -1.96 -6.34
C GLY A 94 15.84 -0.81 -7.35
N ILE A 95 15.17 0.32 -7.08
CA ILE A 95 15.20 1.52 -7.93
C ILE A 95 16.61 2.13 -7.94
N PHE A 96 17.29 2.20 -6.80
CA PHE A 96 18.67 2.68 -6.73
C PHE A 96 19.59 1.82 -7.59
N VAL A 97 19.53 0.49 -7.46
CA VAL A 97 20.34 -0.42 -8.29
C VAL A 97 19.98 -0.28 -9.78
N PHE A 98 18.69 -0.14 -10.11
CA PHE A 98 18.22 0.08 -11.50
C PHE A 98 18.87 1.31 -12.14
N VAL A 99 18.97 2.41 -11.38
CA VAL A 99 19.56 3.67 -11.83
C VAL A 99 21.08 3.58 -11.89
N GLN A 100 21.72 2.93 -10.93
CA GLN A 100 23.18 2.71 -10.92
C GLN A 100 23.65 1.86 -12.10
N LEU A 101 22.88 0.84 -12.49
CA LEU A 101 23.14 0.05 -13.70
C LEU A 101 22.83 0.80 -15.01
N ARG A 102 22.37 2.05 -14.95
CA ARG A 102 22.02 2.88 -16.12
C ARG A 102 21.03 2.20 -17.07
N VAL A 103 20.13 1.36 -16.55
CA VAL A 103 19.17 0.61 -17.36
C VAL A 103 18.27 1.56 -18.16
N LYS A 104 17.77 2.62 -17.50
CA LYS A 104 17.04 3.72 -18.13
C LYS A 104 17.06 4.93 -17.22
N GLN A 105 17.05 6.13 -17.81
CA GLN A 105 16.84 7.35 -17.02
C GLN A 105 15.42 7.38 -16.45
N VAL A 106 15.34 7.64 -15.15
CA VAL A 106 14.08 7.86 -14.45
C VAL A 106 13.82 9.37 -14.43
N PRO A 107 12.72 9.86 -15.04
CA PRO A 107 12.39 11.27 -15.02
C PRO A 107 12.29 11.85 -13.60
N GLY A 108 12.72 13.11 -13.42
CA GLY A 108 12.74 13.77 -12.10
C GLY A 108 11.38 13.85 -11.42
N TYR A 109 10.28 13.97 -12.17
CA TYR A 109 8.94 13.97 -11.59
C TYR A 109 8.57 12.64 -10.91
N ILE A 110 9.10 11.50 -11.39
CA ILE A 110 8.89 10.19 -10.75
C ILE A 110 9.61 10.14 -9.40
N TRP A 111 10.82 10.70 -9.33
CA TRP A 111 11.54 10.84 -8.06
C TRP A 111 10.81 11.73 -7.07
N PHE A 112 10.29 12.86 -7.53
CA PHE A 112 9.57 13.79 -6.67
C PHE A 112 8.26 13.19 -6.15
N THR A 113 7.39 12.74 -7.05
CA THR A 113 6.08 12.17 -6.68
C THR A 113 6.22 10.84 -5.93
N GLY A 114 7.15 9.98 -6.35
CA GLY A 114 7.47 8.75 -5.63
C GLY A 114 8.07 9.02 -4.26
N GLY A 115 8.98 10.00 -4.15
CA GLY A 115 9.56 10.41 -2.88
C GLY A 115 8.51 10.85 -1.86
N ILE A 116 7.50 11.60 -2.29
CA ILE A 116 6.36 11.96 -1.41
C ILE A 116 5.60 10.71 -0.97
N ALA A 117 5.32 9.75 -1.86
CA ALA A 117 4.66 8.51 -1.49
C ALA A 117 5.47 7.71 -0.46
N TYR A 118 6.79 7.62 -0.65
CA TYR A 118 7.71 7.00 0.32
C TYR A 118 7.65 7.70 1.68
N LEU A 119 7.70 9.03 1.72
CA LEU A 119 7.63 9.79 2.97
C LEU A 119 6.32 9.53 3.71
N ILE A 120 5.17 9.56 3.02
CA ILE A 120 3.87 9.28 3.66
C ILE A 120 3.83 7.86 4.21
N ILE A 121 4.28 6.85 3.45
CA ILE A 121 4.32 5.45 3.89
C ILE A 121 5.18 5.30 5.15
N MET A 122 6.37 5.91 5.17
CA MET A 122 7.26 5.87 6.32
C MET A 122 6.69 6.59 7.53
N ILE A 123 6.10 7.77 7.35
CA ILE A 123 5.43 8.51 8.44
C ILE A 123 4.30 7.67 9.03
N PHE A 124 3.46 7.06 8.20
CA PHE A 124 2.33 6.26 8.69
C PHE A 124 2.81 5.01 9.44
N ALA A 125 3.85 4.33 8.96
CA ALA A 125 4.43 3.19 9.67
C ALA A 125 5.09 3.58 10.99
N VAL A 126 5.78 4.72 11.06
CA VAL A 126 6.35 5.24 12.31
C VAL A 126 5.24 5.64 13.29
N MET A 127 4.21 6.33 12.84
CA MET A 127 3.06 6.69 13.67
C MET A 127 2.39 5.45 14.27
N GLU A 128 2.14 4.42 13.45
CA GLU A 128 1.57 3.15 13.92
C GLU A 128 2.48 2.38 14.87
N LEU A 129 3.80 2.47 14.68
CA LEU A 129 4.78 1.84 15.55
C LEU A 129 4.86 2.53 16.92
N VAL A 130 4.85 3.86 16.94
CA VAL A 130 5.01 4.68 18.15
C VAL A 130 3.69 4.81 18.92
N ASN A 131 2.60 5.13 18.23
CA ASN A 131 1.28 5.24 18.83
C ASN A 131 0.17 4.88 17.82
N SER A 132 -0.29 3.63 17.90
CA SER A 132 -1.40 3.14 17.07
C SER A 132 -2.74 3.82 17.34
N SER A 133 -2.92 4.49 18.50
CA SER A 133 -4.19 5.13 18.85
C SER A 133 -4.57 6.26 17.89
N ILE A 134 -3.58 6.93 17.28
CA ILE A 134 -3.80 8.09 16.40
C ILE A 134 -4.72 7.70 15.24
N PHE A 135 -4.44 6.57 14.58
CA PHE A 135 -5.27 6.11 13.45
C PHE A 135 -6.48 5.30 13.91
N ASP A 136 -6.48 4.74 15.13
CA ASP A 136 -7.70 4.17 15.73
C ASP A 136 -8.75 5.25 15.95
N GLU A 137 -8.36 6.41 16.45
CA GLU A 137 -9.25 7.57 16.63
C GLU A 137 -9.81 8.07 15.29
N VAL A 138 -8.99 8.10 14.23
CA VAL A 138 -9.43 8.46 12.88
C VAL A 138 -10.43 7.45 12.33
N SER A 139 -10.22 6.16 12.59
CA SER A 139 -11.14 5.09 12.16
C SER A 139 -12.49 5.16 12.88
N LYS A 140 -12.47 5.44 14.19
CA LYS A 140 -13.65 5.59 15.05
C LYS A 140 -14.36 6.94 14.89
N GLY A 141 -13.76 7.88 14.17
CA GLY A 141 -14.33 9.22 13.95
C GLY A 141 -14.21 10.16 15.15
N VAL A 142 -13.33 9.84 16.10
CA VAL A 142 -13.09 10.61 17.35
C VAL A 142 -11.87 11.55 17.21
N SER A 143 -11.04 11.36 16.19
CA SER A 143 -9.84 12.18 15.97
C SER A 143 -10.16 13.65 15.69
N ASP A 144 -9.19 14.51 15.97
CA ASP A 144 -9.21 15.89 15.49
C ASP A 144 -9.26 15.99 13.95
N SER A 145 -9.59 17.20 13.46
CA SER A 145 -9.71 17.45 12.01
C SER A 145 -8.37 17.33 11.28
N PHE A 146 -7.25 17.59 11.96
CA PHE A 146 -5.92 17.60 11.35
C PHE A 146 -5.38 16.19 11.10
N SER A 147 -5.44 15.30 12.10
CA SER A 147 -5.04 13.89 12.00
C SER A 147 -5.89 13.16 10.97
N LYS A 148 -7.19 13.46 10.95
CA LYS A 148 -8.12 12.95 9.93
C LYS A 148 -7.73 13.43 8.53
N LEU A 149 -7.40 14.71 8.36
CA LEU A 149 -6.98 15.28 7.08
C LEU A 149 -5.68 14.62 6.61
N ILE A 150 -4.66 14.51 7.46
CA ILE A 150 -3.38 13.86 7.14
C ILE A 150 -3.60 12.42 6.72
N TYR A 151 -4.32 11.64 7.52
CA TYR A 151 -4.53 10.22 7.24
C TYR A 151 -5.29 10.01 5.92
N VAL A 152 -6.39 10.75 5.73
CA VAL A 152 -7.21 10.61 4.52
C VAL A 152 -6.47 11.11 3.29
N SER A 153 -5.83 12.27 3.34
CA SER A 153 -5.08 12.79 2.19
C SER A 153 -3.89 11.89 1.83
N GLY A 154 -3.14 11.43 2.83
CA GLY A 154 -2.00 10.54 2.63
C GLY A 154 -2.39 9.19 2.05
N ILE A 155 -3.46 8.55 2.56
CA ILE A 155 -3.88 7.24 2.06
C ILE A 155 -4.40 7.33 0.61
N TRP A 156 -5.10 8.41 0.24
CA TRP A 156 -5.51 8.66 -1.14
C TRP A 156 -4.34 9.02 -2.06
N TYR A 157 -3.33 9.72 -1.55
CA TYR A 157 -2.10 9.98 -2.31
C TYR A 157 -1.37 8.69 -2.65
N ILE A 158 -1.19 7.80 -1.68
CA ILE A 158 -0.56 6.48 -1.90
C ILE A 158 -1.39 5.64 -2.88
N TRP A 159 -2.72 5.62 -2.73
CA TRP A 159 -3.61 4.93 -3.67
C TRP A 159 -3.43 5.44 -5.11
N LEU A 160 -3.41 6.76 -5.29
CA LEU A 160 -3.27 7.39 -6.60
C LEU A 160 -1.90 7.09 -7.21
N TYR A 161 -0.85 7.15 -6.41
CA TYR A 161 0.51 6.81 -6.84
C TYR A 161 0.60 5.35 -7.30
N PHE A 162 0.06 4.41 -6.53
CA PHE A 162 0.01 3.01 -6.95
C PHE A 162 -0.81 2.82 -8.22
N LEU A 163 -2.00 3.43 -8.32
CA LEU A 163 -2.81 3.34 -9.54
C LEU A 163 -1.99 3.77 -10.77
N PHE A 164 -1.34 4.93 -10.73
CA PHE A 164 -0.53 5.41 -11.84
C PHE A 164 0.69 4.53 -12.11
N ALA A 165 1.33 3.97 -11.08
CA ALA A 165 2.42 3.03 -11.26
C ALA A 165 1.98 1.77 -12.04
N TYR A 166 0.82 1.21 -11.69
CA TYR A 166 0.28 0.01 -12.35
C TYR A 166 -0.31 0.29 -13.73
N VAL A 167 -1.00 1.42 -13.93
CA VAL A 167 -1.48 1.86 -15.25
C VAL A 167 -0.31 2.19 -16.18
N GLY A 168 0.72 2.87 -15.67
CA GLY A 168 1.97 3.14 -16.39
C GLY A 168 2.71 1.86 -16.79
N ALA A 169 2.69 0.84 -15.92
CA ALA A 169 3.25 -0.48 -16.23
C ALA A 169 2.42 -1.23 -17.29
N ALA A 170 1.08 -1.20 -17.21
CA ALA A 170 0.18 -1.84 -18.18
C ALA A 170 0.31 -1.26 -19.59
N SER A 171 0.44 0.07 -19.66
CA SER A 171 0.58 0.82 -20.92
C SER A 171 1.98 0.73 -21.54
N GLY A 172 2.99 0.27 -20.79
CA GLY A 172 4.39 0.21 -21.22
C GLY A 172 5.13 1.55 -21.17
N TYR A 173 4.51 2.60 -20.62
CA TYR A 173 5.15 3.91 -20.44
C TYR A 173 6.10 3.94 -19.23
N SER A 174 5.94 3.04 -18.26
CA SER A 174 6.79 3.00 -17.08
C SER A 174 8.24 2.63 -17.43
N PRO A 175 9.24 3.48 -17.12
CA PRO A 175 10.65 3.14 -17.37
C PRO A 175 11.14 1.97 -16.51
N LEU A 176 10.49 1.74 -15.36
CA LEU A 176 10.84 0.73 -14.37
C LEU A 176 10.37 -0.69 -14.77
N THR A 177 9.39 -0.80 -15.67
CA THR A 177 8.90 -2.11 -16.15
C THR A 177 9.01 -2.20 -17.67
N LYS A 178 9.72 -3.22 -18.17
CA LYS A 178 9.85 -3.50 -19.61
C LYS A 178 8.87 -4.60 -20.00
N GLY A 179 8.09 -4.33 -21.05
CA GLY A 179 7.06 -5.24 -21.58
C GLY A 179 5.68 -5.03 -20.95
N ARG A 180 4.63 -5.18 -21.78
CA ARG A 180 3.22 -5.15 -21.35
C ARG A 180 2.92 -6.39 -20.52
N GLN A 181 3.17 -6.33 -19.21
CA GLN A 181 2.84 -7.43 -18.30
C GLN A 181 1.38 -7.31 -17.86
N LEU A 182 0.50 -7.48 -18.83
CA LEU A 182 -0.95 -7.30 -18.70
C LEU A 182 -1.53 -8.24 -17.64
N PHE A 183 -0.97 -9.45 -17.52
CA PHE A 183 -1.46 -10.50 -16.62
C PHE A 183 -1.51 -10.10 -15.14
N TYR A 184 -0.60 -9.26 -14.65
CA TYR A 184 -0.64 -8.79 -13.26
C TYR A 184 -1.06 -7.32 -13.14
N THR A 185 -0.76 -6.49 -14.15
CA THR A 185 -1.03 -5.05 -14.10
C THR A 185 -2.50 -4.72 -14.31
N ILE A 186 -3.20 -5.44 -15.20
CA ILE A 186 -4.64 -5.23 -15.43
C ILE A 186 -5.46 -5.63 -14.20
N PRO A 187 -5.31 -6.85 -13.62
CA PRO A 187 -6.04 -7.20 -12.42
C PRO A 187 -5.78 -6.23 -11.26
N ALA A 188 -4.53 -5.81 -11.07
CA ALA A 188 -4.21 -4.82 -10.05
C ALA A 188 -4.92 -3.48 -10.29
N ALA A 189 -4.88 -2.94 -11.51
CA ALA A 189 -5.58 -1.70 -11.84
C ALA A 189 -7.10 -1.81 -11.65
N ILE A 190 -7.71 -2.94 -12.05
CA ILE A 190 -9.13 -3.22 -11.80
C ILE A 190 -9.41 -3.21 -10.30
N ILE A 191 -8.58 -3.86 -9.49
CA ILE A 191 -8.73 -3.89 -8.04
C ILE A 191 -8.64 -2.46 -7.49
N PHE A 192 -7.65 -1.65 -7.88
CA PHE A 192 -7.53 -0.25 -7.43
C PHE A 192 -8.77 0.58 -7.74
N ILE A 193 -9.32 0.45 -8.96
CA ILE A 193 -10.55 1.13 -9.36
C ILE A 193 -11.74 0.62 -8.53
N ALA A 194 -11.87 -0.70 -8.37
CA ALA A 194 -12.93 -1.31 -7.58
C ALA A 194 -12.89 -0.86 -6.11
N THR A 195 -11.72 -0.77 -5.50
CA THR A 195 -11.59 -0.28 -4.12
C THR A 195 -11.96 1.20 -3.99
N ALA A 196 -11.62 2.04 -4.97
CA ALA A 196 -12.05 3.44 -4.97
C ALA A 196 -13.57 3.59 -5.16
N LEU A 197 -14.16 2.82 -6.07
CA LEU A 197 -15.62 2.78 -6.24
C LEU A 197 -16.31 2.35 -4.96
N LEU A 198 -15.79 1.32 -4.28
CA LEU A 198 -16.30 0.87 -3.00
C LEU A 198 -16.33 2.00 -1.95
N HIS A 199 -15.24 2.77 -1.82
CA HIS A 199 -15.18 3.95 -0.94
C HIS A 199 -16.24 4.99 -1.27
N VAL A 200 -16.41 5.32 -2.54
CA VAL A 200 -17.37 6.33 -2.99
C VAL A 200 -18.81 5.85 -2.77
N LEU A 201 -19.14 4.63 -3.16
CA LEU A 201 -20.48 4.06 -3.06
C LEU A 201 -20.94 3.92 -1.60
N VAL A 202 -20.06 3.44 -0.71
CA VAL A 202 -20.35 3.36 0.73
C VAL A 202 -20.60 4.75 1.31
N ARG A 203 -19.78 5.75 0.94
CA ARG A 203 -19.95 7.13 1.41
C ARG A 203 -21.26 7.76 0.96
N ILE A 204 -21.68 7.51 -0.29
CA ILE A 204 -22.97 7.98 -0.82
C ILE A 204 -24.13 7.31 -0.07
N ARG A 205 -24.08 5.98 0.11
CA ARG A 205 -25.12 5.22 0.81
C ARG A 205 -25.30 5.70 2.25
N TYR A 206 -24.21 5.92 2.97
CA TYR A 206 -24.26 6.33 4.37
C TYR A 206 -24.85 7.74 4.53
N LYS A 207 -24.40 8.70 3.71
CA LYS A 207 -24.93 10.07 3.72
C LYS A 207 -26.44 10.11 3.44
N LYS A 208 -26.94 9.20 2.60
CA LYS A 208 -28.38 9.07 2.29
C LYS A 208 -29.19 8.50 3.47
N LEU A 209 -28.62 7.58 4.25
CA LEU A 209 -29.30 7.02 5.43
C LEU A 209 -29.39 8.05 6.55
N ASP A 210 -28.31 8.80 6.79
CA ASP A 210 -28.29 9.85 7.80
C ASP A 210 -29.36 10.92 7.51
N SER A 211 -29.50 11.35 6.24
CA SER A 211 -30.51 12.35 5.85
C SER A 211 -31.95 11.87 6.04
N LEU A 212 -32.22 10.57 5.90
CA LEU A 212 -33.56 9.99 6.09
C LEU A 212 -33.92 9.76 7.56
N SER A 213 -32.92 9.71 8.45
CA SER A 213 -33.14 9.60 9.91
C SER A 213 -33.32 10.94 10.62
N SER A 214 -33.02 12.04 9.92
CA SER A 214 -33.16 13.42 10.40
C SER A 214 -34.46 14.11 9.96
N GLU A 215 -35.30 13.42 9.18
CA GLU A 215 -36.67 13.80 8.80
C GLU A 215 -37.68 13.03 9.67
#